data_AF-A0A2N1F3D6-F1
#
_entry.id   AF-A0A2N1F3D6-F1
#
_cell.length_a   1.000
_cell.length_b   1.000
_cell.length_c   1.000
_cell.angle_alpha   90.00
_cell.angle_beta   90.00
_cell.angle_gamma   90.00
#
_symmetry.space_group_name_H-M   'P 1'
#
loop_
_entity.id
_entity.type
_entity.pdbx_description
1 polymer ?
#
loop_
_entity_poly.entity_id
_entity_poly.type
_entity_poly.pdbx_seq_one_letter_code
_entity_poly.pdbx_strand_id
1 'polypeptide(L)'
;MTYRDLDRIIEMAWEDRTTFDAIKFQFGLKEQQVIELMRKELKLSSFKLWRARVQGRGTKHQAKRAFEKGRFKCARQQSISNNKISKR
;
A
#
# COMPACT_ATOMS: atom_id res chain seq x y z
N MET A 1 10.59 3.74 -18.75
CA MET A 1 9.78 4.39 -17.72
C MET A 1 9.30 5.71 -18.29
N THR A 2 7.99 5.94 -18.38
CA THR A 2 7.49 7.25 -18.82
C THR A 2 7.48 8.23 -17.64
N TYR A 3 7.44 9.54 -17.92
CA TYR A 3 7.32 10.57 -16.88
C TYR A 3 6.09 10.34 -15.98
N ARG A 4 4.99 9.85 -16.56
CA ARG A 4 3.76 9.54 -15.83
C ARG A 4 3.93 8.37 -14.85
N ASP A 5 4.73 7.37 -15.21
CA ASP A 5 5.01 6.25 -14.32
C ASP A 5 5.84 6.70 -13.11
N LEU A 6 6.81 7.61 -13.32
CA LEU A 6 7.61 8.18 -12.24
C LEU A 6 6.74 8.97 -11.25
N ASP A 7 5.90 9.88 -11.75
CA ASP A 7 4.96 10.63 -10.90
C ASP A 7 4.04 9.69 -10.13
N ARG A 8 3.50 8.66 -10.79
CA ARG A 8 2.63 7.65 -10.17
C ARG A 8 3.36 6.86 -9.06
N ILE A 9 4.62 6.49 -9.28
CA ILE A 9 5.46 5.81 -8.29
C ILE A 9 5.73 6.73 -7.10
N ILE A 10 6.00 8.02 -7.34
CA ILE A 10 6.22 9.01 -6.28
C ILE A 10 4.94 9.20 -5.46
N GLU A 11 3.79 9.38 -6.11
CA GLU A 11 2.47 9.47 -5.45
C GLU A 11 2.20 8.24 -4.59
N MET A 12 2.38 7.04 -5.16
CA MET A 12 2.18 5.78 -4.46
C MET A 12 3.15 5.58 -3.30
N ALA A 13 4.41 6.02 -3.43
CA ALA A 13 5.41 5.93 -2.37
C ALA A 13 5.13 6.93 -1.24
N TRP A 14 4.46 8.06 -1.53
CA TRP A 14 4.00 9.02 -0.53
C TRP A 14 2.69 8.60 0.16
N GLU A 15 1.84 7.80 -0.50
CA GLU A 15 0.58 7.38 0.10
C GLU A 15 0.81 6.35 1.21
N ASP A 16 0.38 6.71 2.42
CA ASP A 16 0.58 5.88 3.59
C ASP A 16 -0.18 4.53 3.54
N ARG A 17 -1.06 4.30 2.57
CA ARG A 17 -1.81 3.04 2.46
C ARG A 17 -1.22 2.05 1.47
N THR A 18 -0.26 2.48 0.65
CA THR A 18 0.33 1.68 -0.41
C THR A 18 1.55 0.92 0.12
N THR A 19 1.54 -0.40 -0.08
CA THR A 19 2.66 -1.27 0.28
C THR A 19 3.69 -1.28 -0.85
N PHE A 20 4.96 -1.53 -0.53
CA PHE A 20 5.97 -1.77 -1.56
C PHE A 20 5.63 -2.98 -2.44
N ASP A 21 4.87 -3.94 -1.91
CA ASP A 21 4.35 -5.08 -2.68
C ASP A 21 3.39 -4.64 -3.79
N ALA A 22 2.53 -3.63 -3.55
CA ALA A 22 1.62 -3.09 -4.57
C ALA A 22 2.39 -2.35 -5.68
N ILE A 23 3.42 -1.58 -5.31
CA ILE A 23 4.30 -0.91 -6.27
C ILE A 23 5.08 -1.95 -7.09
N LYS A 24 5.56 -3.02 -6.45
CA LYS A 24 6.23 -4.13 -7.12
C LYS A 24 5.28 -4.86 -8.08
N PHE A 25 4.02 -5.03 -7.71
CA PHE A 25 3.03 -5.70 -8.55
C PHE A 25 2.69 -4.86 -9.81
N GLN A 26 2.54 -3.54 -9.67
CA GLN A 26 2.20 -2.66 -10.80
C GLN A 26 3.41 -2.29 -11.68
N PHE A 27 4.57 -2.03 -11.09
CA PHE A 27 5.74 -1.48 -11.79
C PHE A 27 6.93 -2.43 -11.84
N GLY A 28 6.85 -3.60 -11.21
CA GLY A 28 7.96 -4.56 -11.13
C GLY A 28 9.12 -4.12 -10.22
N LEU A 29 9.01 -2.96 -9.56
CA LEU A 29 10.09 -2.39 -8.76
C LEU A 29 10.17 -2.98 -7.37
N LYS A 30 11.37 -3.39 -6.97
CA LYS A 30 11.64 -3.80 -5.58
C LYS A 30 11.68 -2.59 -4.66
N GLU A 31 11.46 -2.81 -3.38
CA GLU A 31 11.53 -1.76 -2.34
C GLU A 31 12.83 -0.92 -2.44
N GLN A 32 13.98 -1.58 -2.60
CA GLN A 32 15.27 -0.88 -2.74
C GLN A 32 15.29 0.08 -3.94
N GLN A 33 14.74 -0.31 -5.08
CA GLN A 33 14.69 0.53 -6.28
C GLN A 33 13.79 1.74 -6.09
N VAL A 34 12.67 1.57 -5.36
CA VAL A 34 11.78 2.69 -5.00
C VAL A 34 12.50 3.65 -4.05
N ILE A 35 13.28 3.15 -3.09
CA ILE A 35 14.06 3.99 -2.17
C ILE A 35 15.13 4.80 -2.93
N GLU A 36 15.84 4.16 -3.85
CA GLU A 36 16.84 4.84 -4.68
C GLU A 36 16.21 5.90 -5.59
N LEU A 37 15.06 5.58 -6.18
CA LEU A 37 14.29 6.52 -6.99
C LEU A 37 13.83 7.72 -6.16
N MET A 38 13.23 7.49 -4.99
CA MET A 38 12.82 8.56 -4.07
C MET A 38 14.00 9.40 -3.59
N ARG A 39 15.19 8.81 -3.45
CA ARG A 39 16.42 9.55 -3.08
C ARG A 39 16.94 10.44 -4.20
N LYS A 40 16.73 10.04 -5.46
CA LYS A 40 17.12 10.83 -6.64
C LYS A 40 16.15 11.98 -6.92
N GLU A 41 14.86 11.73 -6.75
CA GLU A 41 13.79 12.68 -7.09
C GLU A 41 13.52 13.71 -5.98
N LEU A 42 13.65 13.32 -4.70
CA LEU A 42 13.35 14.21 -3.58
C LEU A 42 14.59 14.96 -3.08
N LYS A 43 14.35 16.19 -2.60
CA LYS A 43 15.33 16.92 -1.79
C LYS A 43 15.63 16.13 -0.51
N LEU A 44 16.87 16.25 -0.03
CA LEU A 44 17.38 15.49 1.12
C LEU A 44 16.50 15.61 2.38
N SER A 45 15.95 16.80 2.65
CA SER A 45 15.04 17.06 3.77
C SER A 45 13.73 16.30 3.64
N SER A 46 13.08 16.36 2.47
CA SER A 46 11.86 15.62 2.16
C SER A 46 12.08 14.11 2.19
N PHE A 47 13.23 13.64 1.70
CA PHE A 47 13.61 12.23 1.75
C PHE A 47 13.75 11.74 3.20
N LYS A 48 14.40 12.51 4.09
CA LYS A 48 14.50 12.15 5.53
C LYS A 48 13.12 12.01 6.17
N LEU A 49 12.20 12.95 5.91
CA LEU A 49 10.83 12.89 6.42
C LEU A 49 10.04 11.69 5.89
N TRP A 50 10.19 11.39 4.60
CA TRP A 50 9.59 10.19 4.00
C TRP A 50 10.20 8.91 4.60
N ARG A 51 11.52 8.86 4.76
CA ARG A 51 12.23 7.69 5.32
C ARG A 51 11.82 7.41 6.76
N ALA A 52 11.68 8.44 7.59
CA ALA A 52 11.18 8.31 8.97
C ALA A 52 9.76 7.71 8.99
N ARG A 53 8.87 8.16 8.09
CA ARG A 53 7.51 7.60 7.94
C ARG A 53 7.51 6.15 7.47
N VAL A 54 8.35 5.82 6.50
CA VAL A 54 8.46 4.46 5.95
C VAL A 54 9.09 3.49 6.96
N GLN A 55 10.13 3.90 7.70
CA GLN A 55 10.79 3.05 8.70
C GLN A 55 9.92 2.78 9.92
N GLY A 56 9.03 3.70 10.30
CA GLY A 56 8.07 3.52 11.40
C GLY A 56 6.89 2.56 11.10
N ARG A 57 6.79 2.01 9.88
CA ARG A 57 5.67 1.15 9.47
C ARG A 57 5.82 -0.29 9.97
N GLY A 58 5.09 -0.63 11.04
CA GLY A 58 4.87 -2.01 11.45
C GLY A 58 4.13 -2.87 10.41
N THR A 59 3.37 -2.25 9.49
CA THR A 59 2.54 -2.89 8.46
C THR A 59 3.20 -2.92 7.06
N LYS A 60 4.52 -2.83 7.00
CA LYS A 60 5.32 -2.78 5.75
C LYS A 60 5.20 -4.01 4.84
N HIS A 61 4.73 -5.14 5.38
CA HIS A 61 4.39 -6.34 4.61
C HIS A 61 2.89 -6.58 4.71
N GLN A 62 2.26 -6.93 3.59
CA GLN A 62 0.83 -7.26 3.54
C GLN A 62 0.43 -8.33 4.58
N ALA A 63 1.34 -9.27 4.87
CA ALA A 63 1.20 -10.31 5.89
C ALA A 63 1.01 -9.79 7.35
N LYS A 64 1.44 -8.55 7.65
CA LYS A 64 1.25 -7.94 8.98
C LYS A 64 -0.05 -7.13 9.10
N ARG A 65 -0.84 -7.02 8.04
CA ARG A 65 -2.22 -6.52 8.14
C ARG A 65 -3.11 -7.67 8.59
N ALA A 66 -3.19 -7.90 9.90
CA ALA A 66 -4.12 -8.87 10.50
C ALA A 66 -5.61 -8.55 10.23
N PHE A 67 -5.90 -7.36 9.68
CA PHE A 67 -7.23 -6.90 9.34
C PHE A 67 -7.12 -6.11 8.04
N GLU A 68 -7.93 -6.46 7.02
CA GLU A 68 -8.39 -5.47 6.04
C GLU A 68 -9.06 -4.34 6.83
N LYS A 69 -8.29 -3.33 7.23
CA LYS A 69 -8.83 -2.13 7.88
C LYS A 69 -9.63 -1.39 6.81
N GLY A 70 -10.88 -1.80 6.64
CA GLY A 70 -11.70 -1.39 5.50
C GLY A 70 -13.13 -1.94 5.46
N ARG A 71 -13.50 -3.01 6.17
CA ARG A 71 -14.93 -3.32 6.29
C ARG A 71 -15.52 -2.56 7.48
N PHE A 72 -16.05 -1.37 7.21
CA PHE A 72 -17.02 -0.73 8.09
C PHE A 72 -18.16 -1.73 8.32
N LYS A 73 -18.13 -2.44 9.44
CA LYS A 73 -19.26 -3.22 9.93
C LYS A 73 -20.13 -2.22 10.69
N CYS A 74 -21.27 -1.84 10.13
CA CYS A 74 -22.27 -1.15 10.94
C CYS A 74 -22.78 -2.15 11.99
N ALA A 75 -23.12 -1.67 13.20
CA ALA A 75 -23.58 -2.56 14.28
C ALA A 75 -24.84 -3.37 13.91
N ARG A 76 -25.60 -2.91 12.89
CA ARG A 76 -26.79 -3.59 12.34
C ARG A 76 -26.50 -4.57 11.21
N GLN A 77 -25.25 -4.75 10.80
CA GLN A 77 -24.91 -5.63 9.68
C GLN A 77 -24.98 -7.10 10.12
N GLN A 78 -26.07 -7.78 9.76
CA GLN A 78 -26.23 -9.21 10.01
C GLN A 78 -25.23 -10.03 9.19
N SER A 79 -24.80 -11.17 9.73
CA SER A 79 -24.05 -12.16 8.98
C SER A 79 -24.96 -12.76 7.91
N ILE A 80 -24.55 -12.68 6.64
CA ILE A 80 -25.23 -13.40 5.58
C ILE A 80 -24.94 -14.87 5.82
N SER A 81 -25.91 -15.63 6.33
CA SER A 81 -25.81 -17.08 6.37
C SER A 81 -25.89 -17.56 4.92
N ASN A 82 -24.78 -18.03 4.36
CA ASN A 82 -24.74 -18.65 3.04
C ASN A 82 -25.40 -20.04 3.05
N ASN A 83 -26.63 -20.14 3.57
CA ASN A 83 -27.42 -21.35 3.40
C ASN A 83 -27.78 -21.43 1.91
N LYS A 84 -27.07 -22.29 1.19
CA LYS A 84 -27.42 -22.71 -0.16
C LYS A 84 -28.84 -23.28 -0.09
N ILE A 85 -29.82 -22.54 -0.59
CA ILE A 85 -31.14 -23.08 -0.86
C ILE A 85 -30.96 -24.07 -2.00
N SER A 86 -30.79 -25.34 -1.66
CA SER A 86 -30.99 -26.47 -2.57
C SER A 86 -32.48 -26.52 -2.91
N LYS A 87 -32.90 -25.91 -4.01
CA LYS A 87 -34.26 -26.14 -4.54
C LYS A 87 -34.25 -27.41 -5.40
N ARG A 88 -35.13 -28.34 -5.03
CA ARG A 88 -35.65 -29.45 -5.83
C ARG A 88 -36.81 -28.93 -6.67
#